data_AF-A0A920JRN1-F1
#
_entry.id   AF-A0A920JRN1-F1
#
_cell.length_a   1.000
_cell.length_b   1.000
_cell.length_c   1.000
_cell.angle_alpha   90.00
_cell.angle_beta   90.00
_cell.angle_gamma   90.00
#
_symmetry.space_group_name_H-M   'P 1'
#
loop_
_entity.id
_entity.type
_entity.pdbx_description
1 polymer ?
#
loop_
_entity_poly.entity_id
_entity_poly.type
_entity_poly.pdbx_seq_one_letter_code
_entity_poly.pdbx_strand_id
1 'polypeptide(L)'
;MSLKQKEEITIWAFKDGKKGHEKQINALISELSQFKQLKVYEFNSWEVHSSKPDIIIGAGNNTHKHMLLAKKEHPTAKTIVLMKPSMRPTQWFDVGYSSRYG
;
A
#
# COMPACT_ATOMS: atom_id res chain seq x y z
N MET A 1 9.81 6.41 -15.22
CA MET A 1 10.82 5.35 -15.01
C MET A 1 10.13 4.11 -14.48
N SER A 2 10.44 2.93 -15.02
CA SER A 2 9.72 1.68 -14.72
C SER A 2 10.24 1.06 -13.41
N LEU A 3 9.33 0.64 -12.51
CA LEU A 3 9.66 -0.03 -11.23
C LEU A 3 10.58 -1.27 -11.39
N LYS A 4 10.72 -1.79 -12.61
CA LYS A 4 11.62 -2.89 -12.93
C LYS A 4 13.10 -2.54 -12.73
N GLN A 5 13.51 -1.28 -12.95
CA GLN A 5 14.92 -0.86 -12.97
C GLN A 5 15.45 -0.33 -11.62
N LYS A 6 14.60 -0.19 -10.60
CA LYS A 6 15.03 0.27 -9.27
C LYS A 6 15.52 -0.92 -8.43
N GLU A 7 16.74 -0.82 -7.91
CA GLU A 7 17.35 -1.79 -6.98
C GLU A 7 16.65 -1.80 -5.62
N GLU A 8 16.20 -0.63 -5.17
CA GLU A 8 15.47 -0.44 -3.92
C GLU A 8 14.08 0.18 -4.17
N ILE A 9 13.04 -0.42 -3.60
CA ILE A 9 11.65 0.05 -3.70
C ILE A 9 11.23 0.64 -2.36
N THR A 10 10.78 1.91 -2.37
CA THR A 10 10.19 2.53 -1.18
C THR A 10 8.68 2.27 -1.14
N ILE A 11 8.23 1.62 -0.06
CA ILE A 11 6.84 1.28 0.19
C ILE A 11 6.32 2.11 1.37
N TRP A 12 5.20 2.79 1.16
CA TRP A 12 4.43 3.41 2.23
C TRP A 12 3.23 2.54 2.56
N ALA A 13 3.17 2.01 3.77
CA ALA A 13 2.13 1.11 4.24
C ALA A 13 1.23 1.82 5.25
N PHE A 14 -0.02 2.08 4.86
CA PHE A 14 -1.04 2.64 5.74
C PHE A 14 -1.77 1.51 6.49
N LYS A 15 -1.67 1.51 7.82
CA LYS A 15 -2.30 0.54 8.72
C LYS A 15 -3.47 1.19 9.47
N ASP A 16 -4.60 0.48 9.59
CA ASP A 16 -5.78 0.97 10.34
C ASP A 16 -5.89 0.37 11.76
N GLY A 17 -4.83 -0.30 12.25
CA GLY A 17 -4.77 -0.96 13.56
C GLY A 17 -5.54 -2.28 13.65
N LYS A 18 -6.22 -2.74 12.58
CA LYS A 18 -6.91 -4.02 12.60
C LYS A 18 -5.94 -5.15 12.26
N LYS A 19 -5.74 -6.06 13.23
CA LYS A 19 -4.83 -7.23 13.12
C LYS A 19 -4.99 -8.05 11.83
N GLY A 20 -6.20 -8.16 11.28
CA GLY A 20 -6.43 -8.85 10.01
C GLY A 20 -5.84 -8.13 8.80
N HIS A 21 -5.94 -6.80 8.77
CA HIS A 21 -5.43 -5.94 7.70
C HIS A 21 -3.91 -5.87 7.73
N GLU A 22 -3.34 -5.76 8.92
CA GLU A 22 -1.88 -5.72 9.12
C GLU A 22 -1.22 -7.04 8.72
N LYS A 23 -1.84 -8.19 9.02
CA LYS A 23 -1.33 -9.48 8.56
C LYS A 23 -1.20 -9.56 7.04
N GLN A 24 -2.18 -9.01 6.30
CA GLN A 24 -2.13 -8.99 4.84
C GLN A 24 -1.03 -8.06 4.31
N ILE A 25 -0.90 -6.86 4.90
CA ILE A 25 0.16 -5.91 4.54
C ILE A 25 1.53 -6.54 4.77
N ASN A 26 1.75 -7.11 5.96
CA ASN A 26 3.02 -7.71 6.33
C ASN A 26 3.34 -8.94 5.45
N ALA A 27 2.35 -9.77 5.12
CA ALA A 27 2.54 -10.89 4.20
C ALA A 27 2.99 -10.41 2.82
N LEU A 28 2.32 -9.39 2.25
CA LEU A 28 2.71 -8.84 0.95
C LEU A 28 4.13 -8.24 0.97
N ILE A 29 4.48 -7.50 2.02
CA ILE A 29 5.81 -6.93 2.19
C ILE A 29 6.87 -8.03 2.30
N SER A 30 6.60 -9.07 3.09
CA SER A 30 7.49 -10.21 3.26
C SER A 30 7.78 -10.89 1.93
N GLU A 31 6.74 -11.19 1.15
CA GLU A 31 6.90 -11.78 -0.20
C GLU A 31 7.68 -10.85 -1.13
N LEU A 32 7.35 -9.56 -1.19
CA LEU A 32 8.05 -8.60 -2.04
C LEU A 32 9.55 -8.46 -1.66
N SER A 33 9.87 -8.61 -0.37
CA SER A 33 11.25 -8.50 0.14
C SER A 33 12.15 -9.64 -0.34
N GLN A 34 11.57 -10.79 -0.71
CA GLN A 34 12.30 -11.91 -1.29
C GLN A 34 12.78 -11.63 -2.71
N PHE A 35 12.07 -10.76 -3.45
CA PHE A 35 12.38 -10.46 -4.85
C PHE A 35 13.21 -9.19 -5.03
N LYS A 36 13.07 -8.20 -4.12
CA LYS A 36 13.75 -6.90 -4.21
C LYS A 36 14.04 -6.31 -2.83
N GLN A 37 15.02 -5.42 -2.77
CA GLN A 37 15.31 -4.67 -1.55
C GLN A 37 14.21 -3.63 -1.31
N LEU A 38 13.59 -3.66 -0.13
CA LEU A 38 12.46 -2.81 0.21
C LEU A 38 12.78 -1.88 1.38
N LYS A 39 12.41 -0.60 1.24
CA LYS A 39 12.29 0.34 2.35
C LYS A 39 10.83 0.53 2.69
N VAL A 40 10.41 -0.01 3.81
CA VAL A 40 9.02 0.05 4.25
C VAL A 40 8.89 1.13 5.31
N TYR A 41 7.93 2.04 5.10
CA TYR A 41 7.52 3.03 6.07
C TYR A 41 6.06 2.79 6.43
N GLU A 42 5.79 2.62 7.71
CA GLU A 42 4.45 2.33 8.21
C GLU A 42 3.83 3.60 8.77
N PHE A 43 2.60 3.89 8.35
CA PHE A 43 1.88 5.09 8.76
C PHE A 43 0.49 4.71 9.25
N ASN A 44 0.07 5.32 10.35
CA ASN A 44 -1.32 5.22 10.82
C ASN A 44 -2.21 6.32 10.19
N SER A 45 -1.59 7.42 9.77
CA SER A 45 -2.24 8.59 9.17
C SER A 45 -1.35 9.23 8.11
N TRP A 46 -1.94 10.11 7.28
CA TRP A 46 -1.18 10.92 6.34
C TRP A 46 -0.22 11.86 7.09
N GLU A 47 1.07 11.79 6.76
CA GLU A 47 2.12 12.65 7.30
C GLU A 47 3.06 13.10 6.18
N VAL A 48 3.59 14.32 6.29
CA VAL A 48 4.58 14.83 5.34
C VAL A 48 5.90 14.12 5.61
N HIS A 49 6.36 13.32 4.66
CA HIS A 49 7.59 12.55 4.80
C HIS A 49 8.54 12.86 3.64
N SER A 50 9.83 12.98 3.94
CA SER A 50 10.85 13.39 2.96
C SER A 50 11.21 12.30 1.94
N SER A 51 10.81 11.05 2.17
CA SER A 51 11.03 9.95 1.23
C SER A 51 10.00 9.97 0.09
N LYS A 52 10.39 9.51 -1.09
CA LYS A 52 9.48 9.41 -2.24
C LYS A 52 8.96 7.97 -2.35
N PRO A 53 7.66 7.72 -2.17
CA PRO A 53 7.11 6.38 -2.32
C PRO A 53 7.14 5.94 -3.79
N ASP A 54 7.54 4.69 -4.01
CA ASP A 54 7.36 3.98 -5.27
C ASP A 54 6.02 3.23 -5.27
N ILE A 55 5.64 2.70 -4.10
CA ILE A 55 4.40 1.97 -3.88
C ILE A 55 3.74 2.49 -2.60
N ILE A 56 2.43 2.72 -2.65
CA ILE A 56 1.57 3.07 -1.52
C ILE A 56 0.61 1.91 -1.33
N ILE A 57 0.63 1.28 -0.16
CA ILE A 57 -0.20 0.13 0.20
C ILE A 57 -1.12 0.53 1.33
N GLY A 58 -2.38 0.11 1.28
CA GLY A 58 -3.28 0.25 2.43
C GLY A 58 -4.23 -0.93 2.55
N ALA A 59 -4.61 -1.24 3.77
CA ALA A 59 -5.63 -2.25 4.06
C ALA A 59 -6.66 -1.64 5.03
N GLY A 60 -7.87 -1.42 4.53
CA GLY A 60 -9.00 -0.89 5.30
C GLY A 60 -9.63 0.36 4.70
N ASN A 61 -10.92 0.58 4.99
CA ASN A 61 -11.66 1.71 4.42
C ASN A 61 -11.19 3.09 4.95
N ASN A 62 -10.60 3.11 6.14
CA ASN A 62 -10.06 4.32 6.77
C ASN A 62 -8.73 4.77 6.15
N THR A 63 -8.01 3.88 5.43
CA THR A 63 -6.72 4.23 4.81
C THR A 63 -6.88 4.89 3.45
N HIS A 64 -8.05 4.77 2.81
CA HIS A 64 -8.30 5.34 1.47
C HIS A 64 -8.08 6.85 1.39
N LYS A 65 -8.53 7.63 2.38
CA LYS A 65 -8.33 9.09 2.39
C LYS A 65 -6.85 9.46 2.44
N HIS A 66 -6.08 8.75 3.26
CA HIS A 66 -4.63 8.98 3.39
C HIS A 66 -3.89 8.57 2.11
N MET A 67 -4.30 7.48 1.47
CA MET A 67 -3.73 7.04 0.20
C MET A 67 -4.00 8.01 -0.96
N LEU A 68 -5.20 8.61 -1.01
CA LEU A 68 -5.52 9.62 -2.03
C LEU A 68 -4.70 10.90 -1.85
N LEU A 69 -4.49 11.35 -0.61
CA LEU A 69 -3.61 12.48 -0.31
C LEU A 69 -2.16 12.16 -0.70
N ALA A 70 -1.67 10.98 -0.32
CA ALA A 70 -0.34 10.50 -0.69
C ALA A 70 -0.14 10.41 -2.21
N LYS A 71 -1.15 9.94 -2.95
CA LYS A 71 -1.12 9.87 -4.41
C LYS A 71 -1.14 11.25 -5.06
N LYS A 72 -1.83 12.23 -4.46
CA LYS A 72 -1.86 13.60 -4.95
C LYS A 72 -0.48 14.26 -4.85
N GLU A 73 0.22 14.04 -3.74
CA GLU A 73 1.60 14.52 -3.53
C GLU A 73 2.62 13.73 -4.36
N HIS A 74 2.38 12.42 -4.56
CA HIS A 74 3.25 11.52 -5.30
C HIS A 74 2.52 10.83 -6.45
N PRO A 75 2.21 11.55 -7.55
CA PRO A 75 1.44 11.00 -8.68
C PRO A 75 2.15 9.86 -9.42
N THR A 76 3.47 9.73 -9.24
CA THR A 76 4.27 8.65 -9.83
C THR A 76 4.23 7.34 -9.03
N ALA A 77 3.73 7.37 -7.78
CA ALA A 77 3.67 6.19 -6.92
C ALA A 77 2.51 5.27 -7.33
N LYS A 78 2.75 3.96 -7.31
CA LYS A 78 1.67 2.98 -7.53
C LYS A 78 0.87 2.76 -6.26
N THR A 79 -0.44 2.56 -6.38
CA THR A 79 -1.33 2.44 -5.23
C THR A 79 -1.98 1.06 -5.19
N ILE A 80 -1.80 0.30 -4.10
CA ILE A 80 -2.31 -1.07 -3.93
C ILE A 80 -3.22 -1.12 -2.70
N VAL A 81 -4.43 -1.66 -2.83
CA VAL A 81 -5.33 -1.89 -1.68
C VAL A 81 -5.57 -3.39 -1.50
N LEU A 82 -5.25 -3.89 -0.31
CA LEU A 82 -5.24 -5.32 -0.02
C LEU A 82 -6.60 -5.91 0.39
N MET A 83 -7.65 -5.10 0.43
CA MET A 83 -9.00 -5.52 0.81
C MET A 83 -10.01 -5.23 -0.29
N LYS A 84 -11.08 -6.04 -0.36
CA LYS A 84 -12.26 -5.67 -1.13
C LYS A 84 -12.81 -4.34 -0.59
N PRO A 85 -12.79 -3.25 -1.37
CA PRO A 85 -13.42 -2.01 -0.95
C PRO A 85 -14.91 -2.30 -0.76
N SER A 86 -15.45 -2.05 0.43
CA SER A 86 -16.92 -2.02 0.62
C SER A 86 -17.55 -0.77 -0.01
N MET A 87 -16.73 0.16 -0.49
CA MET A 87 -17.12 1.36 -1.22
C MET A 87 -16.99 1.12 -2.73
N ARG A 88 -18.13 1.20 -3.44
CA ARG A 88 -18.11 1.48 -4.88
C ARG A 88 -17.70 2.95 -5.05
N PRO A 89 -16.81 3.32 -6.00
CA PRO A 89 -16.35 2.52 -7.14
C PRO A 89 -14.96 1.91 -6.91
N THR A 90 -14.89 0.60 -7.14
CA THR A 90 -13.69 -0.28 -7.11
C THR A 90 -12.66 -0.03 -8.23
N GLN A 91 -12.84 1.01 -9.05
CA GLN A 91 -12.00 1.31 -10.23
C GLN A 91 -10.72 2.10 -9.90
N TRP A 92 -10.44 2.41 -8.64
CA TRP A 92 -9.27 3.19 -8.24
C TRP A 92 -8.08 2.37 -7.74
N PHE A 93 -8.22 1.04 -7.72
CA PHE A 93 -7.19 0.13 -7.23
C PHE A 93 -6.93 -0.98 -8.24
N ASP A 94 -5.65 -1.23 -8.53
CA ASP A 94 -5.22 -2.14 -9.60
C ASP A 94 -5.40 -3.63 -9.26
N VAL A 95 -5.44 -4.01 -7.98
CA VAL A 95 -5.55 -5.41 -7.52
C VAL A 95 -6.29 -5.46 -6.17
N GLY A 96 -7.17 -6.44 -5.98
CA GLY A 96 -7.81 -6.73 -4.69
C GLY A 96 -7.77 -8.24 -4.40
N TYR A 97 -7.19 -8.64 -3.27
CA TYR A 97 -7.10 -10.04 -2.85
C TYR A 97 -8.17 -10.33 -1.79
N SER A 98 -8.98 -11.36 -2.00
CA SER A 98 -9.97 -11.84 -1.02
C SER A 98 -9.62 -13.27 -0.65
N SER A 99 -8.83 -13.43 0.41
CA SER A 99 -8.68 -14.73 1.04
C SER A 99 -9.92 -15.01 1.90
N ARG A 100 -10.93 -15.63 1.29
CA ARG A 100 -11.92 -16.41 2.04
C ARG A 100 -11.24 -17.73 2.39
N TYR A 101 -10.69 -17.85 3.58
CA TYR A 101 -10.52 -19.16 4.20
C TYR A 101 -11.78 -19.42 5.04
N GLY A 102 -12.54 -20.42 4.62
CA GLY A 102 -13.25 -21.32 5.53
C GLY A 102 -12.35 -22.49 5.84
#